data_AF-A0A2E3DW85-F1
#
_entry.id   AF-A0A2E3DW85-F1
#
_cell.length_a   1.000
_cell.length_b   1.000
_cell.length_c   1.000
_cell.angle_alpha   90.00
_cell.angle_beta   90.00
_cell.angle_gamma   90.00
#
_symmetry.space_group_name_H-M   'P 1'
#
loop_
_entity.id
_entity.type
_entity.pdbx_description
1 polymer ?
#
loop_
_entity_poly.entity_id
_entity_poly.type
_entity_poly.pdbx_seq_one_letter_code
_entity_poly.pdbx_strand_id
1 'polypeptide(L)' 'MNKLFENKNSKNDSEIFESWDFGKTNYLLFIIGLIFILSGYILMANGEVYSTQSLTIAPIILFIGYFLIPVSLMVKNKNT' A
#
# COMPACT_ATOMS: atom_id res chain seq x y z
N MET A 1 -25.93 28.37 -29.99
CA MET A 1 -24.64 28.53 -29.31
C MET A 1 -24.58 27.52 -28.15
N ASN A 2 -24.59 26.21 -28.43
CA ASN A 2 -24.86 25.20 -27.39
C ASN A 2 -23.90 23.99 -27.43
N LYS A 3 -22.70 24.16 -28.00
CA LYS A 3 -21.63 23.13 -27.98
C LYS A 3 -20.46 23.49 -27.05
N LEU A 4 -20.68 24.41 -26.10
CA LEU A 4 -19.64 24.89 -25.18
C LEU A 4 -19.71 24.26 -23.78
N PHE A 5 -20.66 23.35 -23.56
CA PHE A 5 -20.74 22.56 -22.33
C PHE A 5 -20.51 21.09 -22.67
N GLU A 6 -19.32 20.78 -23.17
CA GLU A 6 -18.82 19.41 -23.10
C GLU A 6 -18.53 19.13 -21.61
N ASN A 7 -19.49 18.47 -20.96
CA ASN A 7 -19.36 18.00 -19.58
C ASN A 7 -18.31 16.89 -19.55
N LYS A 8 -17.05 17.31 -19.39
CA LYS A 8 -15.89 16.44 -19.29
C LYS A 8 -15.54 16.22 -17.82
N ASN A 9 -16.44 15.66 -17.03
CA ASN A 9 -16.17 15.34 -15.62
C ASN A 9 -16.92 14.10 -15.14
N SER A 10 -16.66 12.94 -15.76
CA SER A 10 -16.95 11.65 -15.10
C SER A 10 -16.24 10.42 -15.67
N LYS A 11 -15.42 10.57 -16.70
CA LYS A 11 -14.56 9.51 -17.22
C LYS A 11 -13.15 10.01 -16.99
N ASN A 12 -12.40 9.37 -16.11
CA ASN A 12 -10.93 9.32 -16.11
C ASN A 12 -10.37 8.71 -14.82
N ASP A 13 -11.14 8.61 -13.73
CA ASP A 13 -10.63 7.95 -12.50
C ASP A 13 -10.34 6.48 -12.77
N SER A 14 -11.22 5.79 -13.50
CA SER A 14 -11.03 4.39 -13.88
C SER A 14 -9.83 4.16 -14.79
N GLU A 15 -9.51 5.07 -15.72
CA GLU A 15 -8.39 4.93 -16.65
C GLU A 15 -7.01 5.06 -15.97
N ILE A 16 -6.91 5.86 -14.91
CA ILE A 16 -5.67 5.98 -14.11
C ILE A 16 -5.42 4.68 -13.32
N PHE A 17 -6.47 4.03 -12.81
CA PHE A 17 -6.33 2.74 -12.14
C PHE A 17 -6.19 1.57 -13.12
N GLU A 18 -6.70 1.69 -14.35
CA GLU A 18 -6.64 0.67 -15.41
C GLU A 18 -5.28 0.63 -16.11
N SER A 19 -4.53 1.74 -16.10
CA SER A 19 -3.16 1.84 -16.63
C SER A 19 -2.08 1.32 -15.68
N TRP A 20 -2.45 0.85 -14.49
CA TRP A 20 -1.52 0.28 -13.52
C TRP A 20 -1.43 -1.24 -13.69
N ASP A 21 -0.23 -1.73 -14.01
CA ASP A 21 0.06 -3.15 -14.30
C ASP A 21 -0.03 -4.06 -13.05
N PHE A 22 -0.42 -3.50 -11.89
CA PHE A 22 -0.58 -4.23 -10.64
C PHE A 22 -2.01 -4.76 -10.51
N GLY A 23 -2.14 -6.08 -10.44
CA GLY A 23 -3.42 -6.73 -10.20
C GLY A 23 -3.99 -6.37 -8.82
N LYS A 24 -5.31 -6.56 -8.64
CA LYS A 24 -6.01 -6.32 -7.36
C LYS A 24 -5.34 -7.01 -6.17
N THR A 25 -4.81 -8.22 -6.38
CA THR A 25 -4.08 -9.00 -5.36
C THR A 25 -2.79 -8.32 -4.91
N ASN A 26 -2.07 -7.69 -5.84
CA ASN A 26 -0.82 -6.98 -5.54
C ASN A 26 -1.10 -5.76 -4.68
N TYR A 27 -2.15 -5.02 -5.02
CA TYR A 27 -2.58 -3.86 -4.25
C TYR A 27 -3.01 -4.24 -2.83
N LEU A 28 -3.68 -5.39 -2.66
CA LEU A 28 -4.01 -5.92 -1.34
C LEU A 28 -2.76 -6.21 -0.51
N LEU A 29 -1.76 -6.91 -1.09
CA LEU A 29 -0.50 -7.21 -0.41
C LEU A 29 0.29 -5.94 -0.07
N PHE A 30 0.25 -4.94 -0.94
CA PHE A 30 0.88 -3.64 -0.72
C PHE A 30 0.26 -2.91 0.47
N ILE A 31 -1.08 -2.85 0.54
CA ILE A 31 -1.79 -2.25 1.68
C ILE A 31 -1.48 -2.99 2.98
N ILE A 32 -1.46 -4.33 2.94
CA ILE A 32 -1.09 -5.12 4.12
C ILE A 32 0.32 -4.74 4.58
N GLY A 33 1.30 -4.67 3.67
CA GLY A 33 2.66 -4.23 4.00
C GLY A 33 2.70 -2.83 4.65
N LEU A 34 1.93 -1.89 4.11
CA LEU A 34 1.77 -0.55 4.69
C LEU A 34 1.20 -0.56 6.11
N ILE A 35 0.17 -1.38 6.36
CA ILE A 35 -0.41 -1.54 7.70
C ILE A 35 0.63 -2.09 8.67
N PHE A 36 1.41 -3.10 8.26
CA PHE A 36 2.50 -3.65 9.09
C PHE A 36 3.54 -2.59 9.44
N ILE A 37 3.96 -1.77 8.47
CA ILE A 37 4.91 -0.68 8.71
C ILE A 37 4.32 0.33 9.72
N LEU A 38 3.06 0.74 9.50
CA LEU A 38 2.39 1.70 10.38
C LEU A 38 2.24 1.15 11.79
N SER A 39 1.81 -0.10 11.95
CA SER A 39 1.72 -0.78 13.25
C SER A 39 3.07 -0.88 13.95
N GLY A 40 4.16 -1.17 13.21
CA GLY A 40 5.51 -1.17 13.75
C GLY A 40 5.92 0.18 14.32
N TYR A 41 5.64 1.27 13.61
CA TYR A 41 5.91 2.63 14.11
C TYR A 41 5.01 3.01 15.29
N ILE A 42 3.73 2.62 15.28
CA ILE A 42 2.82 2.84 16.41
C ILE A 42 3.33 2.09 17.65
N LEU A 43 3.83 0.86 17.49
CA LEU A 43 4.41 0.07 18.59
C LEU A 43 5.67 0.73 19.15
N MET A 44 6.52 1.33 18.32
CA MET A 44 7.67 2.12 18.77
C MET A 44 7.24 3.39 19.50
N ALA A 45 6.19 4.07 19.00
CA ALA A 45 5.72 5.33 19.57
C ALA A 45 5.04 5.15 20.93
N ASN A 46 4.35 4.02 21.15
CA ASN A 46 3.67 3.74 22.41
C ASN A 46 4.54 3.01 23.44
N GLY A 47 5.59 2.29 23.00
CA GLY A 47 6.51 1.61 23.91
C GLY A 47 7.59 2.56 24.45
N GLU A 48 8.05 2.32 25.68
CA GLU A 48 9.25 3.00 26.18
C GLU A 48 10.43 2.71 25.25
N VAL A 49 11.31 3.70 25.04
CA VAL A 49 12.43 3.62 24.08
C VAL A 49 13.31 2.39 24.30
N TYR A 50 13.48 1.97 25.56
CA TYR A 50 14.30 0.82 25.95
C TYR A 50 13.50 -0.44 26.27
N SER A 51 12.20 -0.45 25.98
CA SER A 51 11.38 -1.65 26.11
C SER A 51 11.70 -2.66 25.01
N THR A 52 11.64 -3.95 25.35
CA THR A 52 11.76 -5.05 24.39
C THR A 52 10.74 -4.95 23.26
N GLN A 53 9.61 -4.27 23.49
CA GLN A 53 8.62 -3.97 22.47
C GLN A 53 9.16 -3.05 21.37
N SER A 54 9.78 -1.92 21.73
CA SER A 54 10.29 -0.95 20.77
C SER A 54 11.62 -1.40 20.15
N LEU A 55 12.43 -2.14 20.90
CA LEU A 55 13.77 -2.55 20.47
C LEU A 55 13.81 -3.86 19.67
N THR A 56 12.83 -4.75 19.87
CA THR A 56 12.82 -6.09 19.24
C THR A 56 11.55 -6.34 18.44
N ILE A 57 10.38 -6.17 19.05
CA ILE A 57 9.10 -6.53 18.41
C ILE A 57 8.79 -5.58 17.24
N ALA A 58 8.95 -4.27 17.44
CA ALA A 58 8.65 -3.31 16.39
C ALA A 58 9.60 -3.42 15.17
N PRO A 59 10.93 -3.54 15.31
CA PRO A 59 11.82 -3.78 14.16
C PRO A 59 11.49 -5.05 13.38
N ILE A 60 11.06 -6.14 14.05
CA ILE A 60 10.66 -7.38 13.37
C ILE A 60 9.40 -7.16 12.52
N ILE A 61 8.40 -6.46 13.07
CA ILE A 61 7.16 -6.13 12.35
C ILE A 61 7.45 -5.22 11.16
N LEU A 62 8.30 -4.21 11.35
CA LEU A 62 8.78 -3.33 10.27
C LEU A 62 9.51 -4.14 9.19
N PHE A 63 10.38 -5.07 9.57
CA PHE A 63 11.13 -5.92 8.63
C PHE A 63 10.18 -6.72 7.73
N ILE A 64 9.13 -7.33 8.31
CA ILE A 64 8.10 -8.05 7.55
C ILE A 64 7.34 -7.09 6.62
N GLY A 65 6.93 -5.93 7.12
CA GLY A 65 6.24 -4.92 6.32
C GLY A 65 7.07 -4.43 5.13
N TYR A 66 8.36 -4.17 5.35
CA TYR A 66 9.30 -3.78 4.29
C TYR A 66 9.55 -4.89 3.28
N PHE A 67 9.46 -6.16 3.66
CA PHE A 67 9.57 -7.28 2.72
C PHE A 67 8.31 -7.48 1.89
N LEU A 68 7.13 -7.23 2.48
CA LEU A 68 5.85 -7.34 1.78
C LEU A 68 5.69 -6.33 0.64
N ILE A 69 6.29 -5.13 0.74
CA ILE A 69 6.21 -4.12 -0.32
C ILE A 69 6.83 -4.59 -1.65
N PRO A 70 8.13 -4.97 -1.74
CA PRO A 70 8.69 -5.47 -2.98
C PRO A 70 8.05 -6.78 -3.44
N VAL A 71 7.65 -7.66 -2.51
CA VAL A 71 6.89 -8.89 -2.85
C VAL A 71 5.57 -8.54 -3.52
N SER A 72 4.83 -7.57 -2.99
CA SER A 72 3.55 -7.13 -3.55
C SER A 72 3.69 -6.59 -4.97
N LEU A 73 4.82 -5.96 -5.28
CA LEU A 73 5.15 -5.45 -6.62
C LEU A 73 5.64 -6.56 -7.57
N MET A 74 6.32 -7.58 -7.03
CA MET A 74 6.92 -8.67 -7.81
C MET A 74 5.90 -9.77 -8.17
N VAL A 75 4.77 -9.86 -7.47
CA VAL A 75 3.68 -10.76 -7.85
C VAL A 75 3.14 -10.30 -9.20
N LYS A 76 3.54 -10.96 -10.28
CA LYS A 76 2.99 -10.68 -11.60
C LYS A 76 1.59 -11.28 -11.66
N ASN A 77 0.58 -10.47 -11.94
CA ASN A 77 -0.76 -10.98 -12.16
C ASN A 77 -0.72 -11.92 -13.36
N LYS A 78 -0.90 -13.22 -13.12
CA LYS A 78 -1.05 -14.19 -14.20
C LYS A 78 -2.45 -14.00 -14.74
N ASN A 79 -2.59 -13.06 -15.67
CA ASN A 79 -3.80 -12.87 -16.45
C ASN A 79 -4.06 -14.21 -17.16
N THR A 80 -5.07 -14.96 -16.68
CA THR A 80 -5.67 -16.07 -17.43
C THR A 80 -6.53 -15.50 -18.54
#